data_AF-A0A1Z4C3I4-F1
#
_entry.id   AF-A0A1Z4C3I4-F1
#
_cell.length_a   1.000
_cell.length_b   1.000
_cell.length_c   1.000
_cell.angle_alpha   90.00
_cell.angle_beta   90.00
_cell.angle_gamma   90.00
#
_symmetry.space_group_name_H-M   'P 1'
#
loop_
_entity.id
_entity.type
_entity.pdbx_description
1 polymer ?
#
loop_
_entity_poly.entity_id
_entity_poly.type
_entity_poly.pdbx_seq_one_letter_code
_entity_poly.pdbx_strand_id
1 'polypeptide(L)'
;MSPALTALLTFWSGLSLEKKLATLGALGAVIVALANAGWTVYTYQPPEKPLEVINLITEGNAFLDIGDYDQAQQSFAEALKIDSQDKAAVWGLDKTKLWADWGQQKNEQVFWTKLHSLQTQDPNDAHVNLFLGKWYAAHHDN
;
A
#
# COMPACT_ATOMS: atom_id res chain seq x y z
N MET A 1 45.55 -4.84 -2.81
CA MET A 1 44.08 -4.87 -2.77
C MET A 1 43.60 -6.04 -3.63
N SER A 2 42.63 -6.83 -3.16
CA SER A 2 42.13 -7.97 -3.93
C SER A 2 41.27 -7.50 -5.11
N PRO A 3 41.21 -8.25 -6.23
CA PRO A 3 40.37 -7.91 -7.39
C PRO A 3 38.89 -7.74 -7.03
N ALA A 4 38.43 -8.48 -6.03
CA ALA A 4 37.07 -8.39 -5.50
C ALA A 4 36.77 -7.01 -4.89
N LEU A 5 37.74 -6.40 -4.19
CA LEU A 5 37.57 -5.09 -3.58
C LEU A 5 37.48 -3.99 -4.64
N THR A 6 38.25 -4.11 -5.72
CA THR A 6 38.25 -3.17 -6.84
C THR A 6 36.95 -3.23 -7.63
N ALA A 7 36.40 -4.42 -7.86
CA ALA A 7 35.13 -4.62 -8.55
C ALA A 7 33.92 -4.06 -7.77
N LEU A 8 33.96 -4.16 -6.44
CA LEU A 8 32.93 -3.60 -5.56
C LEU A 8 32.93 -2.07 -5.57
N LEU A 9 34.12 -1.45 -5.56
CA LEU A 9 34.27 0.00 -5.60
C LEU A 9 33.80 0.61 -6.93
N THR A 10 34.12 -0.03 -8.06
CA THR A 10 33.67 0.44 -9.38
C THR A 10 32.16 0.32 -9.53
N PHE A 11 31.57 -0.81 -9.12
CA PHE A 11 30.13 -0.99 -9.09
C PHE A 11 29.42 0.08 -8.23
N TRP A 12 29.96 0.37 -7.04
CA TRP A 12 29.41 1.37 -6.13
C TRP A 12 29.51 2.80 -6.68
N SER A 13 30.62 3.15 -7.31
CA SER A 13 30.82 4.47 -7.92
C SER A 13 29.85 4.78 -9.06
N GLY A 14 29.38 3.76 -9.78
CA GLY A 14 28.44 3.89 -10.91
C GLY A 14 26.97 4.04 -10.52
N LEU A 15 26.62 3.91 -9.24
CA LEU A 15 25.23 3.98 -8.78
C LEU A 15 24.77 5.43 -8.54
N SER A 16 23.55 5.77 -8.96
CA SER A 16 22.91 7.05 -8.63
C SER A 16 22.57 7.14 -7.13
N LEU A 17 22.47 8.36 -6.59
CA LEU A 17 22.24 8.59 -5.15
C LEU A 17 20.99 7.86 -4.64
N GLU A 18 19.88 7.91 -5.39
CA GLU A 18 18.63 7.20 -5.07
C GLU A 18 18.81 5.69 -5.04
N LYS A 19 19.57 5.12 -5.99
CA LYS A 19 19.86 3.67 -6.02
C LYS A 19 20.79 3.27 -4.88
N LYS A 20 21.72 4.14 -4.46
CA LYS A 20 22.59 3.92 -3.29
C LYS A 20 21.75 3.88 -2.01
N LEU A 21 20.84 4.83 -1.87
CA LEU A 21 19.92 4.88 -0.74
C LEU A 21 18.96 3.68 -0.72
N ALA A 22 18.47 3.23 -1.87
CA ALA A 22 17.62 2.03 -1.97
C ALA A 22 18.38 0.72 -1.67
N THR A 23 19.62 0.59 -2.13
CA THR A 23 20.48 -0.58 -1.81
C THR A 23 20.92 -0.59 -0.35
N LEU A 24 21.16 0.58 0.25
CA LEU A 24 21.38 0.73 1.69
C LEU A 24 20.09 0.51 2.52
N GLY A 25 18.92 0.84 1.97
CA GLY A 25 17.63 0.56 2.59
C GLY A 25 17.26 -0.94 2.55
N ALA A 26 17.69 -1.66 1.51
CA ALA A 26 17.50 -3.11 1.40
C ALA A 26 18.49 -3.92 2.24
N LEU A 27 19.70 -3.39 2.46
CA LEU A 27 20.70 -3.93 3.40
C LEU A 27 20.51 -3.28 4.77
N GLY A 28 19.52 -3.74 5.52
CA GLY A 28 19.27 -3.25 6.88
C GLY A 28 20.55 -3.19 7.72
N ALA A 29 20.99 -1.95 7.99
CA ALA A 29 22.01 -1.53 8.95
C ALA A 29 23.40 -2.22 8.88
N VAL A 30 24.42 -1.46 8.49
CA VAL A 30 25.64 -1.12 9.27
C VAL A 30 26.63 -0.50 8.27
N ILE A 31 26.68 0.83 8.20
CA ILE A 31 27.84 1.51 7.60
C ILE A 31 28.88 1.62 8.70
N VAL A 32 29.88 0.73 8.72
CA VAL A 32 31.05 0.88 9.59
C VAL A 32 31.90 2.02 9.05
N ALA A 33 31.77 3.21 9.61
CA ALA A 33 32.74 4.29 9.38
C ALA A 33 33.95 4.06 10.28
N LEU A 34 35.01 3.42 9.75
CA LEU A 34 36.29 3.30 10.43
C LEU A 34 37.05 4.63 10.32
N ALA A 35 36.82 5.52 11.28
CA ALA A 35 37.74 6.61 11.60
C ALA A 35 37.92 6.66 13.12
N ASN A 36 39.06 6.18 13.58
CA ASN A 36 39.63 6.23 14.93
C ASN A 36 38.96 7.22 15.92
N ALA A 37 37.82 6.87 16.52
CA ALA A 37 37.30 7.34 17.82
C ALA A 37 35.81 7.01 17.97
N GLY A 38 35.48 5.92 18.69
CA GLY A 38 34.13 5.70 19.23
C GLY A 38 33.09 5.18 18.21
N TRP A 39 32.56 3.99 18.47
CA TRP A 39 31.54 3.37 17.63
C TRP A 39 30.17 3.98 17.93
N THR A 40 29.71 4.93 17.13
CA THR A 40 28.27 5.28 17.06
C THR A 40 27.63 4.49 15.94
N VAL A 41 26.82 3.49 16.28
CA VAL A 41 26.00 2.75 15.31
C VAL A 41 24.83 3.66 14.90
N TYR A 42 24.80 4.09 13.64
CA TYR A 42 23.63 4.75 13.06
C TYR A 42 22.69 3.67 12.49
N THR A 43 21.60 3.38 13.20
CA THR A 43 20.49 2.59 12.67
C THR A 43 19.59 3.51 11.85
N TYR A 44 19.44 3.25 10.55
CA TYR A 44 18.39 3.89 9.74
C TYR A 44 17.05 3.22 10.08
N GLN A 45 16.21 3.91 10.86
CA GLN A 45 14.81 3.58 11.00
C GLN A 45 14.04 4.35 9.93
N PRO A 46 13.40 3.69 8.95
CA PRO A 46 12.47 4.39 8.06
C PRO A 46 11.39 5.05 8.92
N PRO A 47 10.82 6.20 8.50
CA PRO A 47 9.72 6.82 9.21
C PRO A 47 8.60 5.78 9.36
N GLU A 48 8.29 5.40 10.59
CA GLU A 48 7.17 4.51 10.86
C GLU A 48 5.90 5.20 10.37
N LYS A 49 5.04 4.46 9.66
CA LYS A 49 3.73 4.96 9.26
C LYS A 49 3.04 5.53 10.52
N PRO A 50 2.52 6.77 10.50
CA PRO A 50 1.91 7.35 11.67
C PRO A 50 0.82 6.42 12.23
N LEU A 51 0.81 6.20 13.54
CA LEU A 51 -0.18 5.32 14.20
C LEU A 51 -1.62 5.74 13.86
N GLU A 52 -1.85 7.04 13.71
CA GLU A 52 -3.13 7.61 13.28
C GLU A 52 -3.58 7.10 11.90
N VAL A 53 -2.66 6.99 10.92
CA VAL A 53 -2.97 6.43 9.59
C VAL A 53 -3.35 4.95 9.71
N ILE A 54 -2.65 4.18 10.56
CA ILE A 54 -2.96 2.76 10.80
C ILE A 54 -4.36 2.61 11.41
N ASN A 55 -4.69 3.44 12.40
CA ASN A 55 -5.99 3.39 13.06
C ASN A 55 -7.12 3.72 12.09
N LEU A 56 -6.98 4.80 11.31
CA LEU A 56 -7.97 5.20 10.31
C LEU A 56 -8.19 4.13 9.23
N ILE A 57 -7.13 3.46 8.77
CA ILE A 57 -7.25 2.33 7.83
C ILE A 57 -8.00 1.15 8.48
N THR A 58 -7.69 0.86 9.74
CA THR A 58 -8.33 -0.24 10.49
C THR A 58 -9.81 0.03 10.72
N GLU A 59 -10.17 1.26 11.10
CA GLU A 59 -11.55 1.72 11.23
C GLU A 59 -12.30 1.63 9.89
N GLY A 60 -11.68 2.11 8.80
CA GLY A 60 -12.29 2.03 7.46
C GLY A 60 -12.57 0.59 7.03
N ASN A 61 -11.67 -0.35 7.33
CA ASN A 61 -11.90 -1.77 7.08
C ASN A 61 -13.04 -2.34 7.95
N ALA A 62 -13.11 -1.96 9.23
CA ALA A 62 -14.21 -2.40 10.11
C ALA A 62 -15.57 -1.88 9.62
N PHE A 63 -15.63 -0.65 9.10
CA PHE A 63 -16.83 -0.11 8.46
C PHE A 63 -17.20 -0.85 7.16
N LEU A 64 -16.22 -1.22 6.33
CA LEU A 64 -16.45 -2.08 5.17
C LEU A 64 -17.04 -3.44 5.56
N ASP A 65 -16.55 -4.04 6.65
CA ASP A 65 -17.02 -5.35 7.14
C ASP A 65 -18.50 -5.32 7.54
N ILE A 66 -18.98 -4.21 8.10
CA ILE A 66 -20.39 -4.02 8.46
C ILE A 66 -21.24 -3.39 7.35
N GLY A 67 -20.62 -3.03 6.22
CA GLY A 67 -21.30 -2.42 5.07
C GLY A 67 -21.64 -0.94 5.23
N ASP A 68 -20.99 -0.23 6.15
CA ASP A 68 -21.12 1.22 6.29
C ASP A 68 -20.11 1.94 5.39
N TYR A 69 -20.45 2.06 4.11
CA TYR A 69 -19.56 2.59 3.09
C TYR A 69 -19.29 4.09 3.26
N ASP A 70 -20.20 4.85 3.86
CA ASP A 70 -20.02 6.29 4.08
C ASP A 70 -18.95 6.54 5.15
N GLN A 71 -19.03 5.82 6.28
CA GLN A 71 -18.01 5.90 7.33
C GLN A 71 -16.67 5.34 6.86
N ALA A 72 -16.68 4.21 6.14
CA ALA A 72 -15.45 3.67 5.55
C ALA A 72 -14.74 4.69 4.65
N GLN A 73 -15.50 5.35 3.78
CA GLN A 73 -14.97 6.37 2.87
C GLN A 73 -14.34 7.54 3.64
N GLN A 74 -15.00 7.98 4.73
CA GLN A 74 -14.48 9.04 5.57
C GLN A 74 -13.14 8.66 6.20
N SER A 75 -13.04 7.48 6.84
CA SER A 75 -11.81 7.03 7.50
C SER A 75 -10.63 6.91 6.52
N PHE A 76 -10.84 6.31 5.34
CA PHE A 76 -9.78 6.23 4.33
C PHE A 76 -9.39 7.61 3.77
N ALA A 77 -10.36 8.51 3.57
CA ALA A 77 -10.07 9.87 3.11
C ALA A 77 -9.27 10.66 4.16
N GLU A 78 -9.54 10.47 5.44
CA GLU A 78 -8.76 11.08 6.53
C GLU A 78 -7.33 10.51 6.59
N ALA A 79 -7.16 9.19 6.42
CA ALA A 79 -5.83 8.58 6.32
C ALA A 79 -5.01 9.20 5.17
N LEU A 80 -5.65 9.41 4.02
CA LEU A 80 -5.03 10.02 2.84
C LEU A 80 -4.75 11.53 2.98
N LYS A 81 -5.36 12.23 3.94
CA LYS A 81 -4.97 13.62 4.27
C LYS A 81 -3.64 13.66 5.00
N ILE A 82 -3.33 12.61 5.77
CA ILE A 82 -2.09 12.49 6.54
C ILE A 82 -0.98 11.92 5.66
N ASP A 83 -1.25 10.82 4.95
CA ASP A 83 -0.35 10.21 3.96
C ASP A 83 -1.10 9.99 2.65
N SER A 84 -0.93 10.94 1.72
CA SER A 84 -1.62 10.95 0.43
C SER A 84 -1.22 9.81 -0.52
N GLN A 85 -0.15 9.09 -0.21
CA GLN A 85 0.33 7.95 -1.00
C GLN A 85 0.21 6.62 -0.26
N ASP A 86 -0.52 6.59 0.87
CA ASP A 86 -0.73 5.36 1.60
C ASP A 86 -1.53 4.36 0.74
N LYS A 87 -0.83 3.31 0.30
CA LYS A 87 -1.39 2.31 -0.62
C LYS A 87 -2.60 1.58 -0.04
N ALA A 88 -2.62 1.34 1.27
CA ALA A 88 -3.72 0.62 1.91
C ALA A 88 -4.96 1.52 2.04
N ALA A 89 -4.78 2.80 2.33
CA ALA A 89 -5.87 3.77 2.35
C ALA A 89 -6.42 4.04 0.94
N VAL A 90 -5.56 4.15 -0.09
CA VAL A 90 -6.00 4.24 -1.49
C VAL A 90 -6.83 3.01 -1.87
N TRP A 91 -6.32 1.82 -1.57
CA TRP A 91 -7.01 0.55 -1.85
C TRP A 91 -8.37 0.47 -1.16
N GLY A 92 -8.42 0.80 0.14
CA GLY A 92 -9.68 0.84 0.91
C GLY A 92 -10.70 1.81 0.33
N LEU A 93 -10.25 3.00 -0.09
CA LEU A 93 -11.11 4.00 -0.71
C LEU A 93 -11.69 3.54 -2.06
N ASP A 94 -10.87 2.91 -2.91
CA ASP A 94 -11.32 2.40 -4.21
C ASP A 94 -12.40 1.32 -4.08
N LYS A 95 -12.20 0.37 -3.15
CA LYS A 95 -13.21 -0.65 -2.79
C LYS A 95 -14.50 -0.01 -2.30
N THR A 96 -14.39 0.97 -1.40
CA THR A 96 -15.54 1.64 -0.81
C THR A 96 -16.36 2.39 -1.86
N LYS A 97 -15.69 3.16 -2.72
CA LYS A 97 -16.34 3.91 -3.80
C LYS A 97 -17.06 3.01 -4.79
N LEU A 98 -16.44 1.90 -5.18
CA LEU A 98 -17.07 0.94 -6.08
C LEU A 98 -18.44 0.50 -5.57
N TRP A 99 -18.52 0.18 -4.28
CA TRP A 99 -19.76 -0.32 -3.70
C TRP A 99 -20.79 0.78 -3.41
N ALA A 100 -20.36 1.92 -2.90
CA ALA A 100 -21.22 3.10 -2.73
C ALA A 100 -21.83 3.53 -4.08
N ASP A 101 -21.02 3.48 -5.15
CA ASP A 101 -21.45 3.77 -6.51
C ASP A 101 -22.44 2.73 -7.04
N TRP A 102 -22.36 1.46 -6.66
CA TRP A 102 -23.20 0.40 -7.25
C TRP A 102 -24.69 0.61 -6.98
N GLY A 103 -25.05 1.05 -5.77
CA GLY A 103 -26.45 1.36 -5.43
C GLY A 103 -27.00 2.61 -6.10
N GLN A 104 -26.12 3.56 -6.45
CA GLN A 104 -26.50 4.87 -7.02
C GLN A 104 -26.44 4.88 -8.54
N GLN A 105 -25.42 4.25 -9.11
CA GLN A 105 -25.18 4.14 -10.54
C GLN A 105 -25.79 2.83 -11.01
N LYS A 106 -27.02 2.89 -11.54
CA LYS A 106 -27.68 1.78 -12.26
C LYS A 106 -26.95 1.37 -13.56
N ASN A 107 -25.65 1.62 -13.66
CA ASN A 107 -24.81 1.31 -14.80
C ASN A 107 -23.91 0.12 -14.44
N GLU A 108 -24.47 -1.07 -14.63
CA GLU A 108 -23.83 -2.36 -14.33
C GLU A 108 -22.52 -2.56 -15.08
N GLN A 109 -22.39 -2.02 -16.30
CA GLN A 109 -21.17 -2.13 -17.11
C GLN A 109 -19.98 -1.43 -16.45
N VAL A 110 -20.20 -0.23 -15.92
CA VAL A 110 -19.16 0.53 -15.21
C VAL A 110 -18.76 -0.17 -13.93
N PHE A 111 -19.75 -0.67 -13.17
CA PHE A 111 -19.50 -1.45 -11.97
C PHE A 111 -18.63 -2.68 -12.25
N TRP A 112 -19.04 -3.50 -13.23
CA TRP A 112 -18.32 -4.71 -13.62
C TRP A 112 -16.87 -4.42 -14.02
N THR A 113 -16.66 -3.36 -14.82
CA THR A 113 -15.32 -2.96 -15.28
C THR A 113 -14.40 -2.61 -14.11
N LYS A 114 -14.89 -1.81 -13.15
CA LYS A 114 -14.13 -1.45 -11.95
C LYS A 114 -13.89 -2.65 -11.04
N LEU A 115 -14.92 -3.48 -10.80
CA LEU A 115 -14.80 -4.67 -9.96
C LEU A 115 -13.75 -5.64 -10.50
N HIS A 116 -13.76 -5.91 -11.80
CA HIS A 116 -12.78 -6.79 -12.43
C HIS A 116 -11.36 -6.22 -12.38
N SER A 117 -11.21 -4.89 -12.46
CA SER A 117 -9.92 -4.23 -12.27
C SER A 117 -9.38 -4.46 -10.85
N LEU A 118 -10.21 -4.33 -9.82
CA LEU A 118 -9.81 -4.63 -8.44
C LEU A 118 -9.46 -6.11 -8.26
N GLN A 119 -10.27 -7.02 -8.80
CA GLN A 119 -10.00 -8.45 -8.76
C GLN A 119 -8.66 -8.82 -9.42
N THR A 120 -8.30 -8.15 -10.52
CA THR A 120 -7.02 -8.41 -11.19
C THR A 120 -5.83 -7.92 -10.36
N GLN A 121 -6.01 -6.84 -9.59
CA GLN A 121 -4.97 -6.28 -8.74
C GLN A 121 -4.74 -7.12 -7.48
N ASP A 122 -5.82 -7.54 -6.82
CA ASP A 122 -5.78 -8.45 -5.68
C ASP A 122 -6.91 -9.49 -5.77
N PRO A 123 -6.63 -10.68 -6.32
CA PRO A 123 -7.61 -11.76 -6.46
C PRO A 123 -8.08 -12.33 -5.11
N ASN A 124 -7.35 -12.09 -4.02
CA ASN A 124 -7.63 -12.68 -2.72
C ASN A 124 -8.23 -11.68 -1.72
N ASP A 125 -8.49 -10.43 -2.12
CA ASP A 125 -9.16 -9.46 -1.26
C ASP A 125 -10.58 -9.93 -0.93
N ALA A 126 -10.87 -10.06 0.37
CA ALA A 126 -12.13 -10.60 0.85
C ALA A 126 -13.33 -9.73 0.48
N HIS A 127 -13.18 -8.40 0.50
CA HIS A 127 -14.25 -7.47 0.12
C HIS A 127 -14.51 -7.54 -1.38
N VAL A 128 -13.47 -7.59 -2.20
CA VAL A 128 -13.61 -7.74 -3.66
C VAL A 128 -14.32 -9.05 -4.02
N ASN A 129 -13.94 -10.15 -3.37
CA ASN A 129 -14.60 -11.44 -3.57
C ASN A 129 -16.06 -11.46 -3.06
N LEU A 130 -16.35 -10.77 -1.94
CA LEU A 130 -17.71 -10.55 -1.49
C LEU A 130 -18.53 -9.77 -2.53
N PHE A 131 -17.96 -8.73 -3.12
CA PHE A 131 -18.61 -7.92 -4.15
C PHE A 131 -18.90 -8.73 -5.42
N LEU A 132 -17.96 -9.58 -5.85
CA LEU A 132 -18.15 -10.54 -6.94
C LEU A 132 -19.29 -11.51 -6.66
N GLY A 133 -19.30 -12.12 -5.47
CA GLY A 133 -20.35 -13.06 -5.07
C GLY A 133 -21.74 -12.41 -5.09
N LYS A 134 -21.87 -11.21 -4.53
CA LYS A 134 -23.11 -10.43 -4.56
C LYS A 134 -23.54 -10.05 -5.98
N TRP A 135 -22.60 -9.70 -6.85
CA TRP A 135 -22.89 -9.39 -8.25
C TRP A 135 -23.42 -10.61 -8.99
N TYR A 136 -22.75 -11.78 -8.88
CA TYR A 136 -23.21 -13.02 -9.50
C TYR A 136 -24.59 -13.43 -8.99
N ALA A 137 -24.84 -13.34 -7.68
CA ALA A 137 -26.15 -13.65 -7.12
C ALA A 137 -27.27 -12.79 -7.72
N ALA A 138 -27.01 -11.51 -8.00
CA ALA A 138 -27.99 -10.62 -8.61
C ALA A 138 -28.30 -10.94 -10.10
N HIS A 139 -27.42 -11.68 -10.79
CA HIS A 139 -27.52 -11.94 -12.24
C HIS A 139 -27.71 -13.42 -12.60
N HIS A 140 -27.64 -14.34 -11.63
CA HIS A 140 -27.80 -15.78 -11.86
C HIS A 140 -29.28 -16.24 -11.77
N ASP A 141 -30.18 -15.40 -11.26
CA ASP A 141 -31.62 -15.70 -11.12
C ASP A 141 -32.49 -15.24 -12.32
N ASN A 142 -31.88 -14.86 -13.46
CA ASN A 142 -32.57 -14.45 -14.70
C ASN A 142 -32.33 -15.43 -15.86
#